data_AF-H3KGM3-F1
#
_entry.id   AF-H3KGM3-F1
#
_cell.length_a   1.000
_cell.length_b   1.000
_cell.length_c   1.000
_cell.angle_alpha   90.00
_cell.angle_beta   90.00
_cell.angle_gamma   90.00
#
_symmetry.space_group_name_H-M   'P 1'
#
loop_
_entity.id
_entity.type
_entity.pdbx_description
1 polymer ?
#
loop_
_entity_poly.entity_id
_entity_poly.type
_entity_poly.pdbx_seq_one_letter_code
_entity_poly.pdbx_strand_id
1 'polypeptide(L)'
;TLIADGSHAGDRQGWRPGARAVREAGIFSPLLEADFEKHEIRELARRWGMPDADQAARPCLMTRFPYGRIPSEEELKRVAAAESALEPLVRLGLTFRVRMLPEGAVVHVGKGAAPGILKEARVRTGLPVVEVETLSGWFDRPKEEKKPD
;
A
#
# COMPACT_ATOMS: atom_id res chain seq x y z
N THR A 1 25.03 -6.30 -18.55
CA THR A 1 24.39 -6.84 -17.34
C THR A 1 22.90 -6.90 -17.57
N LEU A 2 22.24 -8.02 -17.27
CA LEU A 2 20.79 -8.13 -17.30
C LEU A 2 20.23 -7.62 -15.96
N ILE A 3 19.29 -6.69 -16.00
CA ILE A 3 18.58 -6.21 -14.80
C ILE A 3 17.17 -6.80 -14.87
N ALA A 4 16.73 -7.40 -13.77
CA ALA A 4 15.39 -7.96 -13.65
C ALA A 4 14.63 -7.33 -12.47
N ASP A 5 13.31 -7.21 -12.61
CA ASP A 5 12.41 -6.81 -11.52
C ASP A 5 11.48 -7.95 -11.06
N GLY A 6 10.69 -7.66 -10.04
CA GLY A 6 9.73 -8.61 -9.45
C GLY A 6 8.29 -8.45 -9.95
N SER A 7 8.05 -7.78 -11.08
CA SER A 7 6.70 -7.63 -11.63
C SER A 7 6.10 -9.00 -11.97
N HIS A 8 4.82 -9.20 -11.68
CA HIS A 8 4.14 -10.50 -11.86
C HIS A 8 2.79 -10.35 -12.60
N ALA A 9 2.13 -11.45 -12.97
CA ALA A 9 0.92 -11.45 -13.83
C ALA A 9 -0.20 -10.51 -13.32
N GLY A 10 -0.53 -10.58 -12.03
CA GLY A 10 -1.48 -9.66 -11.40
C GLY A 10 -1.15 -8.16 -11.49
N ASP A 11 0.08 -7.75 -11.79
CA ASP A 11 0.43 -6.33 -12.00
C ASP A 11 -0.03 -5.78 -13.36
N ARG A 12 -0.50 -6.64 -14.28
CA ARG A 12 -1.15 -6.18 -15.53
C ARG A 12 -2.46 -5.45 -15.25
N GLN A 13 -3.07 -5.70 -14.09
CA GLN A 13 -4.33 -5.08 -13.69
C GLN A 13 -4.09 -3.80 -12.89
N GLY A 14 -4.86 -2.76 -13.19
CA GLY A 14 -4.85 -1.48 -12.48
C GLY A 14 -3.89 -0.43 -13.06
N TRP A 15 -3.86 0.74 -12.43
CA TRP A 15 -3.01 1.86 -12.85
C TRP A 15 -1.57 1.68 -12.37
N ARG A 16 -0.68 1.27 -13.27
CA ARG A 16 0.76 1.02 -13.00
C ARG A 16 1.65 1.83 -13.95
N PRO A 17 1.71 3.17 -13.81
CA PRO A 17 2.49 4.01 -14.72
C PRO A 17 3.99 3.64 -14.72
N GLY A 18 4.50 3.08 -13.62
CA GLY A 18 5.88 2.58 -13.52
C GLY A 18 6.24 1.46 -14.51
N ALA A 19 5.27 0.67 -14.98
CA ALA A 19 5.53 -0.39 -15.96
C ALA A 19 6.06 0.15 -17.28
N ARG A 20 5.70 1.39 -17.63
CA ARG A 20 6.27 2.08 -18.80
C ARG A 20 7.77 2.31 -18.62
N ALA A 21 8.19 2.79 -17.44
CA ALA A 21 9.60 3.04 -17.14
C ALA A 21 10.43 1.76 -17.14
N VAL A 22 9.89 0.64 -16.62
CA VAL A 22 10.53 -0.68 -16.68
C VAL A 22 10.83 -1.08 -18.14
N ARG A 23 9.84 -0.93 -19.03
CA ARG A 23 9.99 -1.23 -20.47
C ARG A 23 10.97 -0.29 -21.16
N GLU A 24 10.86 1.01 -20.93
CA GLU A 24 11.76 2.03 -21.53
C GLU A 24 13.22 1.83 -21.09
N ALA A 25 13.43 1.34 -19.85
CA ALA A 25 14.75 1.01 -19.32
C ALA A 25 15.30 -0.36 -19.78
N GLY A 26 14.52 -1.15 -20.54
CA GLY A 26 14.92 -2.49 -20.96
C GLY A 26 15.09 -3.47 -19.79
N ILE A 27 14.37 -3.26 -18.69
CA ILE A 27 14.39 -4.14 -17.52
C ILE A 27 13.52 -5.37 -17.81
N PHE A 28 14.05 -6.54 -17.47
CA PHE A 28 13.41 -7.83 -17.69
C PHE A 28 12.47 -8.19 -16.52
N SER A 29 11.28 -8.70 -16.82
CA SER A 29 10.30 -9.06 -15.79
C SER A 29 9.96 -10.56 -15.87
N PRO A 30 10.84 -11.45 -15.38
CA PRO A 30 10.73 -12.90 -15.62
C PRO A 30 9.40 -13.49 -15.13
N LEU A 31 8.91 -13.05 -13.97
CA LEU A 31 7.67 -13.56 -13.39
C LEU A 31 6.44 -13.08 -14.19
N LEU A 32 6.47 -11.85 -14.69
CA LEU A 32 5.42 -11.30 -15.55
C LEU A 32 5.41 -11.98 -16.93
N GLU A 33 6.58 -12.27 -17.50
CA GLU A 33 6.70 -12.95 -18.80
C GLU A 33 6.31 -14.42 -18.72
N ALA A 34 6.61 -15.09 -17.61
CA ALA A 34 6.21 -16.46 -17.34
C ALA A 34 4.75 -16.60 -16.87
N ASP A 35 4.02 -15.49 -16.79
CA ASP A 35 2.61 -15.42 -16.33
C ASP A 35 2.37 -15.90 -14.90
N PHE A 36 3.36 -15.73 -14.01
CA PHE A 36 3.22 -16.16 -12.62
C PHE A 36 2.32 -15.21 -11.84
N GLU A 37 1.31 -15.79 -11.20
CA GLU A 37 0.48 -15.12 -10.23
C GLU A 37 1.13 -15.09 -8.84
N LYS A 38 0.66 -14.14 -8.01
CA LYS A 38 1.22 -13.94 -6.67
C LYS A 38 1.15 -15.19 -5.79
N HIS A 39 0.09 -15.99 -5.93
CA HIS A 39 -0.09 -17.20 -5.13
C HIS A 39 0.93 -18.28 -5.51
N GLU A 40 1.27 -18.41 -6.79
CA GLU A 40 2.27 -19.35 -7.31
C GLU A 40 3.67 -18.97 -6.84
N ILE A 41 4.01 -17.67 -6.89
CA ILE A 41 5.28 -17.14 -6.37
C ILE A 41 5.46 -17.50 -4.89
N ARG A 42 4.41 -17.31 -4.08
CA ARG A 42 4.43 -17.64 -2.65
C ARG A 42 4.56 -19.13 -2.40
N GLU A 43 3.91 -19.95 -3.21
CA GLU A 43 4.02 -21.40 -3.12
C GLU A 43 5.44 -21.88 -3.41
N LEU A 44 6.06 -21.38 -4.47
CA LEU A 44 7.45 -21.70 -4.80
C LEU A 44 8.42 -21.21 -3.73
N ALA A 45 8.22 -20.01 -3.20
CA ALA A 45 9.01 -19.48 -2.09
C ALA A 45 8.96 -20.41 -0.86
N ARG A 46 7.77 -20.93 -0.52
CA ARG A 46 7.61 -21.95 0.54
C ARG A 46 8.35 -23.25 0.21
N ARG A 47 8.20 -23.76 -1.02
CA ARG A 47 8.88 -25.01 -1.46
C ARG A 47 10.41 -24.88 -1.41
N TRP A 48 10.94 -23.69 -1.63
CA TRP A 48 12.38 -23.40 -1.53
C TRP A 48 12.86 -23.03 -0.12
N GLY A 49 11.97 -23.01 0.88
CA GLY A 49 12.34 -22.70 2.25
C GLY A 49 12.69 -21.23 2.49
N MET A 50 12.12 -20.30 1.69
CA MET A 50 12.28 -18.87 1.95
C MET A 50 11.61 -18.49 3.28
N PRO A 51 12.26 -17.65 4.11
CA PRO A 51 11.80 -17.35 5.46
C PRO A 51 10.44 -16.63 5.51
N ASP A 52 10.19 -15.73 4.55
CA ASP A 52 9.01 -14.84 4.56
C ASP A 52 8.20 -14.94 3.26
N ALA A 53 7.84 -16.15 2.85
CA ALA A 53 7.06 -16.37 1.61
C ALA A 53 5.76 -15.54 1.56
N ASP A 54 5.13 -15.27 2.71
CA ASP A 54 3.87 -14.52 2.79
C ASP A 54 4.05 -13.02 3.10
N GLN A 55 5.28 -12.48 2.98
CA GLN A 55 5.57 -11.07 3.23
C GLN A 55 4.56 -10.15 2.53
N ALA A 56 4.02 -9.20 3.29
CA ALA A 56 3.12 -8.19 2.76
C ALA A 56 3.89 -7.18 1.89
N ALA A 57 3.24 -6.66 0.85
CA ALA A 57 3.80 -5.60 0.03
C ALA A 57 4.00 -4.32 0.87
N ARG A 58 5.16 -3.69 0.74
CA ARG A 58 5.53 -2.45 1.46
C ARG A 58 5.59 -1.28 0.48
N PRO A 59 4.43 -0.63 0.18
CA PRO A 59 4.44 0.52 -0.71
C PRO A 59 5.16 1.71 -0.07
N CYS A 60 5.86 2.49 -0.91
CA CYS A 60 6.53 3.72 -0.53
C CYS A 60 5.57 4.71 0.17
N LEU A 61 6.09 5.55 1.08
CA LEU A 61 5.30 6.59 1.73
C LEU A 61 4.65 7.56 0.75
N MET A 62 5.24 7.75 -0.45
CA MET A 62 4.66 8.57 -1.51
C MET A 62 3.24 8.16 -1.91
N THR A 63 2.87 6.88 -1.75
CA THR A 63 1.50 6.41 -2.07
C THR A 63 0.44 6.94 -1.10
N ARG A 64 0.85 7.67 -0.05
CA ARG A 64 -0.05 8.33 0.91
C ARG A 64 -0.42 9.73 0.48
N PHE A 65 0.18 10.24 -0.59
CA PHE A 65 -0.05 11.57 -1.12
C PHE A 65 -0.77 11.47 -2.48
N PRO A 66 -1.62 12.45 -2.82
CA PRO A 66 -2.23 12.53 -4.15
C PRO A 66 -1.17 12.76 -5.22
N TYR A 67 -1.46 12.28 -6.44
CA TYR A 67 -0.61 12.53 -7.60
C TYR A 67 -0.35 14.03 -7.81
N GLY A 68 0.88 14.36 -8.20
CA GLY A 68 1.32 15.73 -8.43
C GLY A 68 1.69 16.51 -7.17
N ARG A 69 1.45 15.98 -5.96
CA ARG A 69 1.90 16.60 -4.72
C ARG A 69 3.35 16.22 -4.42
N ILE A 70 4.18 17.23 -4.19
CA ILE A 70 5.54 17.06 -3.69
C ILE A 70 5.47 17.22 -2.16
N PRO A 71 5.65 16.15 -1.38
CA PRO A 71 5.60 16.26 0.07
C PRO A 71 6.87 16.89 0.62
N SER A 72 6.72 17.64 1.71
CA SER A 72 7.87 18.07 2.51
C SER A 72 8.45 16.90 3.32
N GLU A 73 9.69 17.03 3.75
CA GLU A 73 10.32 16.06 4.66
C GLU A 73 9.53 15.91 5.98
N GLU A 74 8.98 17.02 6.49
CA GLU A 74 8.17 17.02 7.71
C GLU A 74 6.86 16.25 7.52
N GLU A 75 6.22 16.38 6.36
CA GLU A 75 5.02 15.62 6.03
C GLU A 75 5.33 14.12 5.95
N LEU A 76 6.43 13.74 5.30
CA LEU A 76 6.88 12.35 5.24
C LEU A 76 7.15 11.79 6.65
N LYS A 77 7.85 12.55 7.49
CA LYS A 77 8.11 12.18 8.89
C LYS A 77 6.82 12.02 9.70
N ARG A 78 5.86 12.93 9.53
CA ARG A 78 4.56 12.88 10.20
C ARG A 78 3.77 11.64 9.79
N VAL A 79 3.69 11.35 8.49
CA VAL A 79 3.01 10.14 8.00
C VAL A 79 3.71 8.88 8.50
N ALA A 80 5.04 8.82 8.45
CA ALA A 80 5.81 7.68 8.94
C ALA A 80 5.60 7.45 10.44
N ALA A 81 5.60 8.51 11.25
CA ALA A 81 5.35 8.43 12.68
C ALA A 81 3.92 7.93 12.98
N ALA A 82 2.92 8.40 12.22
CA ALA A 82 1.55 7.92 12.36
C ALA A 82 1.40 6.44 11.99
N GLU A 83 2.04 5.98 10.90
CA GLU A 83 2.02 4.54 10.56
C GLU A 83 2.74 3.70 11.61
N SER A 84 3.87 4.16 12.14
CA SER A 84 4.62 3.50 13.22
C SER A 84 3.79 3.38 14.51
N ALA A 85 3.03 4.42 14.87
CA ALA A 85 2.16 4.41 16.05
C ALA A 85 1.02 3.38 15.93
N LEU A 86 0.56 3.07 14.71
CA LEU A 86 -0.51 2.12 14.42
C LEU A 86 -0.03 0.67 14.24
N GLU A 87 1.25 0.46 13.95
CA GLU A 87 1.85 -0.86 13.72
C GLU A 87 1.49 -1.91 14.78
N PRO A 88 1.47 -1.61 16.10
CA PRO A 88 1.07 -2.58 17.12
C PRO A 88 -0.38 -3.08 16.98
N LEU A 89 -1.27 -2.28 16.38
CA LEU A 89 -2.68 -2.63 16.19
C LEU A 89 -2.89 -3.58 15.01
N VAL A 90 -1.91 -3.72 14.11
CA VAL A 90 -1.99 -4.65 12.97
C VAL A 90 -2.17 -6.09 13.44
N ARG A 91 -1.46 -6.48 14.51
CA ARG A 91 -1.59 -7.80 15.13
C ARG A 91 -2.95 -8.04 15.80
N LEU A 92 -3.71 -6.98 16.03
CA LEU A 92 -5.07 -7.03 16.57
C LEU A 92 -6.14 -7.02 15.46
N GLY A 93 -5.73 -7.07 14.18
CA GLY A 93 -6.64 -7.09 13.04
C GLY A 93 -6.85 -5.73 12.37
N LEU A 94 -6.09 -4.69 12.74
CA LEU A 94 -6.17 -3.41 12.04
C LEU A 94 -5.48 -3.48 10.67
N THR A 95 -6.23 -3.24 9.60
CA THR A 95 -5.65 -2.91 8.30
C THR A 95 -5.83 -1.41 8.07
N PHE A 96 -4.75 -0.69 7.72
CA PHE A 96 -4.83 0.76 7.61
C PHE A 96 -3.91 1.35 6.53
N ARG A 97 -4.19 2.59 6.17
CA ARG A 97 -3.30 3.52 5.46
C ARG A 97 -3.51 4.92 6.02
N VAL A 98 -2.44 5.59 6.44
CA VAL A 98 -2.49 7.04 6.69
C VAL A 98 -2.52 7.74 5.33
N ARG A 99 -3.33 8.76 5.11
CA ARG A 99 -3.39 9.50 3.84
C ARG A 99 -3.33 10.99 4.08
N MET A 100 -2.61 11.68 3.21
CA MET A 100 -2.58 13.14 3.16
C MET A 100 -3.61 13.62 2.15
N LEU A 101 -4.77 14.03 2.64
CA LEU A 101 -5.80 14.70 1.85
C LEU A 101 -5.54 16.22 1.81
N PRO A 102 -6.25 16.98 0.96
CA PRO A 102 -6.20 18.45 1.00
C PRO A 102 -6.54 19.03 2.38
N GLU A 103 -7.46 18.40 3.10
CA GLU A 103 -7.94 18.82 4.42
C GLU A 103 -7.00 18.42 5.57
N GLY A 104 -6.06 17.49 5.32
CA GLY A 104 -5.09 17.02 6.30
C GLY A 104 -4.86 15.50 6.27
N ALA A 105 -4.16 15.01 7.29
CA ALA A 105 -3.89 13.59 7.45
C ALA A 105 -5.12 12.84 8.01
N VAL A 106 -5.43 11.68 7.45
CA VAL A 106 -6.52 10.80 7.90
C VAL A 106 -6.02 9.36 7.94
N VAL A 107 -6.51 8.56 8.89
CA VAL A 107 -6.28 7.12 8.93
C VAL A 107 -7.45 6.43 8.25
N HIS A 108 -7.24 5.91 7.05
CA HIS A 108 -8.19 5.00 6.42
C HIS A 108 -7.98 3.61 6.98
N VAL A 109 -9.04 2.95 7.40
CA VAL A 109 -9.01 1.57 7.90
C VAL A 109 -9.87 0.68 7.01
N GLY A 110 -9.46 -0.58 6.82
CA GLY A 110 -10.31 -1.57 6.18
C GLY A 110 -11.44 -2.00 7.12
N LYS A 111 -12.52 -2.52 6.53
CA LYS A 111 -13.66 -3.07 7.29
C LYS A 111 -13.24 -4.21 8.22
N GLY A 112 -14.00 -4.36 9.31
CA GLY A 112 -13.89 -5.51 10.22
C GLY A 112 -13.00 -5.28 11.44
N ALA A 113 -12.43 -4.09 11.61
CA ALA A 113 -11.73 -3.74 12.84
C ALA A 113 -12.74 -3.49 13.98
N ALA A 114 -12.46 -4.05 15.17
CA ALA A 114 -13.33 -3.86 16.33
C ALA A 114 -13.40 -2.37 16.76
N PRO A 115 -14.53 -1.86 17.25
CA PRO A 115 -14.68 -0.45 17.64
C PRO A 115 -13.62 0.04 18.66
N GLY A 116 -13.17 -0.83 19.55
CA GLY A 116 -12.09 -0.53 20.49
C GLY A 116 -10.75 -0.24 19.81
N ILE A 117 -10.44 -0.95 18.72
CA ILE A 117 -9.22 -0.74 17.92
C ILE A 117 -9.31 0.59 17.19
N LEU A 118 -10.47 0.95 16.65
CA LEU A 118 -10.68 2.24 15.98
C LEU A 118 -10.50 3.42 16.95
N LYS A 119 -11.00 3.28 18.17
CA LYS A 119 -10.80 4.28 19.24
C LYS A 119 -9.31 4.41 19.59
N GLU A 120 -8.63 3.28 19.77
CA GLU A 120 -7.19 3.26 20.07
C GLU A 120 -6.35 3.88 18.93
N ALA A 121 -6.70 3.63 17.66
CA ALA A 121 -6.06 4.24 16.51
C ALA A 121 -6.18 5.77 16.53
N ARG A 122 -7.35 6.31 16.89
CA ARG A 122 -7.56 7.77 17.06
C ARG A 122 -6.67 8.33 18.17
N VAL A 123 -6.61 7.65 19.32
CA VAL A 123 -5.80 8.10 20.47
C VAL A 123 -4.30 8.12 20.12
N ARG A 124 -3.80 7.06 19.48
CA ARG A 124 -2.36 6.92 19.15
C ARG A 124 -1.86 7.94 18.14
N THR A 125 -2.71 8.34 17.20
CA THR A 125 -2.32 9.21 16.08
C THR A 125 -2.79 10.66 16.24
N GLY A 126 -3.85 10.89 17.01
CA GLY A 126 -4.56 12.17 17.04
C GLY A 126 -5.25 12.52 15.71
N LEU A 127 -5.37 11.56 14.79
CA LEU A 127 -5.94 11.77 13.45
C LEU A 127 -7.39 11.26 13.37
N PRO A 128 -8.21 11.84 12.47
CA PRO A 128 -9.49 11.24 12.11
C PRO A 128 -9.28 9.80 11.58
N VAL A 129 -10.19 8.90 11.96
CA VAL A 129 -10.21 7.50 11.49
C VAL A 129 -11.50 7.27 10.73
N VAL A 130 -11.37 6.82 9.48
CA VAL A 130 -12.46 6.62 8.51
C VAL A 130 -12.37 5.19 7.97
N GLU A 131 -13.46 4.44 8.00
CA GLU A 131 -13.53 3.13 7.37
C GLU A 131 -13.71 3.28 5.86
N VAL A 132 -13.05 2.43 5.07
CA VAL A 132 -13.18 2.40 3.61
C VAL A 132 -13.26 0.97 3.09
N GLU A 133 -13.97 0.78 1.98
CA GLU A 133 -14.09 -0.52 1.31
C GLU A 133 -12.74 -1.10 0.86
N THR A 134 -11.82 -0.23 0.42
CA THR A 134 -10.56 -0.67 -0.17
C THR A 134 -9.45 0.32 0.11
N LEU A 135 -8.34 -0.19 0.68
CA LEU A 135 -7.14 0.59 1.02
C LEU A 135 -6.16 0.74 -0.14
N SER A 136 -6.14 -0.17 -1.10
CA SER A 136 -5.28 -0.07 -2.29
C SER A 136 -5.86 0.90 -3.32
N GLY A 137 -4.96 1.55 -4.07
CA GLY A 137 -5.30 2.36 -5.24
C GLY A 137 -6.24 3.54 -5.00
N TRP A 138 -6.37 4.04 -3.76
CA TRP A 138 -7.30 5.13 -3.45
C TRP A 138 -7.09 6.38 -4.31
N PHE A 139 -5.84 6.81 -4.50
CA PHE A 139 -5.55 7.97 -5.35
C PHE A 139 -5.69 7.69 -6.85
N ASP A 140 -5.67 6.42 -7.25
CA ASP A 140 -5.85 5.98 -8.65
C ASP A 140 -7.32 6.10 -9.09
N ARG A 141 -8.27 6.20 -8.15
CA ARG A 141 -9.70 6.27 -8.48
C ARG A 141 -10.10 7.62 -9.13
N PRO A 142 -11.12 7.63 -9.99
CA PRO A 142 -11.79 8.85 -10.42
C PRO A 142 -12.24 9.69 -9.22
N LYS A 143 -12.29 11.03 -9.35
CA LYS A 143 -12.69 11.92 -8.25
C LYS A 143 -14.11 11.63 -7.75
N GLU A 144 -14.98 11.12 -8.59
CA GLU A 144 -16.39 10.82 -8.27
C GLU A 144 -16.55 9.65 -7.29
N GLU A 145 -15.59 8.73 -7.23
CA GLU A 145 -15.61 7.52 -6.37
C GLU A 145 -14.90 7.72 -5.02
N LYS A 146 -14.44 8.93 -4.71
CA LYS A 146 -13.64 9.26 -3.51
C LYS A 146 -14.48 9.83 -2.36
N LYS A 147 -15.80 9.76 -2.40
CA LYS A 147 -16.65 10.21 -1.30
C LYS A 147 -16.60 9.19 -0.16
N PRO A 148 -16.29 9.61 1.08
CA PRO A 148 -16.71 8.83 2.24
C PRO A 148 -18.24 8.91 2.34
N ASP A 149 -18.88 7.81 2.73
CA ASP A 149 -20.26 7.84 3.23
C ASP A 149 -20.36 8.76 4.47
#